data_AF-A0A0C3PSM2-F1
#
_entry.id   AF-A0A0C3PSM2-F1
#
_cell.length_a   1.000
_cell.length_b   1.000
_cell.length_c   1.000
_cell.angle_alpha   90.00
_cell.angle_beta   90.00
_cell.angle_gamma   90.00
#
_symmetry.space_group_name_H-M   'P 1'
#
loop_
_entity.id
_entity.type
_entity.pdbx_description
1 polymer ?
#
loop_
_entity_poly.entity_id
_entity_poly.type
_entity_poly.pdbx_seq_one_letter_code
_entity_poly.pdbx_strand_id
1 'polypeptide(L)'
;MNISSGTLLWVSVQPLIRLLLNVGCGFVMAKLGILSPAVARGIGQIVLGIAFPMLMFSKIIPVFSSQNISALGPLVLVALAYETIGITLSWLIKQIFWVPHRFRYGILIAGGWANVGDIPTSVVMTLMASAPFNGTQDENLAVAYLAAFLLVFCVTLFTFGAVRWLETDFDGPDIEDEEIQAQLRLKQKRVIGSLARLATWILCHRSKRITPGGADSDLEACETVISMEENTHSGNATSVPTAPETEGKKEILETTAKIRVPTTRRILRGFCNAIRSASSPPSLSIVISFIISVVPTLKALFVAGVPGVNMPTAPDGEPPLAFLLDTATFIGAASVPIGLMTLGSAIARLEIPSGSWRKFPLASIGALATARLVVMPILGVLICQGLTHVGFISADDKVLRFVCIFFSCLPTATTQVVYLTQVYSGTGTAGHLSAYLIPQYILMIGTMTGLTAYTLRLLFG
;
A
#
# COMPACT_ATOMS: atom_id res chain seq x y z
N MET A 1 -6.17 -35.60 -2.47
CA MET A 1 -4.87 -35.91 -3.14
C MET A 1 -3.82 -34.93 -2.63
N ASN A 2 -2.68 -35.44 -2.14
CA ASN A 2 -1.67 -34.60 -1.50
C ASN A 2 -0.67 -34.09 -2.55
N ILE A 3 -0.76 -32.81 -2.90
CA ILE A 3 0.35 -32.13 -3.59
C ILE A 3 1.56 -32.21 -2.64
N SER A 4 2.72 -32.64 -3.15
CA SER A 4 3.92 -32.77 -2.33
C SER A 4 4.27 -31.42 -1.70
N SER A 5 4.56 -31.43 -0.39
CA SER A 5 4.98 -30.22 0.34
C SER A 5 6.19 -29.54 -0.32
N GLY A 6 7.06 -30.33 -0.97
CA GLY A 6 8.19 -29.81 -1.74
C GLY A 6 7.75 -29.01 -2.98
N THR A 7 6.70 -29.43 -3.68
CA THR A 7 6.15 -28.70 -4.83
C THR A 7 5.53 -27.37 -4.40
N LEU A 8 4.77 -27.37 -3.30
CA LEU A 8 4.16 -26.14 -2.76
C LEU A 8 5.22 -25.13 -2.31
N LEU A 9 6.28 -25.62 -1.66
CA LEU A 9 7.41 -24.80 -1.26
C LEU A 9 8.16 -24.27 -2.49
N TRP A 10 8.42 -25.11 -3.49
CA TRP A 10 9.09 -24.68 -4.73
C TRP A 10 8.31 -23.61 -5.49
N VAL A 11 7.00 -23.82 -5.70
CA VAL A 11 6.12 -22.86 -6.38
C VAL A 11 6.09 -21.53 -5.64
N SER A 12 6.16 -21.56 -4.30
CA SER A 12 6.17 -20.35 -3.49
C SER A 12 7.52 -19.63 -3.49
N VAL A 13 8.62 -20.39 -3.51
CA VAL A 13 10.01 -19.89 -3.43
C VAL A 13 10.54 -19.43 -4.80
N GLN A 14 10.07 -20.00 -5.91
CA GLN A 14 10.57 -19.66 -7.25
C GLN A 14 10.45 -18.15 -7.60
N PRO A 15 9.29 -17.49 -7.41
CA PRO A 15 9.19 -16.04 -7.64
C PRO A 15 10.11 -15.27 -6.69
N LEU A 16 10.21 -15.68 -5.43
CA LEU A 16 11.07 -15.06 -4.42
C LEU A 16 12.54 -15.05 -4.82
N ILE A 17 13.06 -16.16 -5.34
CA ILE A 17 14.45 -16.24 -5.81
C ILE A 17 14.69 -15.18 -6.91
N ARG A 18 13.77 -15.08 -7.88
CA ARG A 18 13.86 -14.07 -8.96
C ARG A 18 13.85 -12.64 -8.40
N LEU A 19 13.03 -12.37 -7.39
CA LEU A 19 13.00 -11.06 -6.73
C LEU A 19 14.31 -10.77 -5.99
N LEU A 20 14.78 -11.72 -5.17
CA LEU A 20 15.99 -11.57 -4.35
C LEU A 20 17.23 -11.37 -5.21
N LEU A 21 17.36 -12.11 -6.32
CA LEU A 21 18.47 -11.92 -7.26
C LEU A 21 18.46 -10.51 -7.87
N ASN A 22 17.30 -10.02 -8.32
CA ASN A 22 17.17 -8.67 -8.87
C ASN A 22 17.47 -7.58 -7.83
N VAL A 23 16.97 -7.72 -6.61
CA VAL A 23 17.27 -6.82 -5.49
C VAL A 23 18.77 -6.86 -5.15
N GLY A 24 19.37 -8.05 -5.14
CA GLY A 24 20.80 -8.25 -4.90
C GLY A 24 21.67 -7.55 -5.95
N CYS A 25 21.34 -7.66 -7.24
CA CYS A 25 22.01 -6.93 -8.31
C CYS A 25 21.96 -5.42 -8.07
N GLY A 26 20.79 -4.88 -7.72
CA GLY A 26 20.61 -3.47 -7.38
C GLY A 26 21.45 -3.01 -6.17
N PHE A 27 21.54 -3.86 -5.14
CA PHE A 27 22.35 -3.61 -3.96
C PHE A 27 23.84 -3.53 -4.30
N VAL A 28 24.35 -4.50 -5.08
CA VAL A 28 25.75 -4.54 -5.52
C VAL A 28 26.07 -3.31 -6.38
N MET A 29 25.22 -2.98 -7.36
CA MET A 29 25.40 -1.80 -8.21
C MET A 29 25.40 -0.48 -7.42
N ALA A 30 24.64 -0.40 -6.33
CA ALA A 30 24.65 0.76 -5.46
C ALA A 30 25.94 0.87 -4.63
N LYS A 31 26.46 -0.26 -4.13
CA LYS A 31 27.76 -0.31 -3.42
C LYS A 31 28.93 -0.01 -4.35
N LEU A 32 28.82 -0.36 -5.63
CA LEU A 32 29.77 0.01 -6.68
C LEU A 32 29.64 1.48 -7.14
N GLY A 33 28.69 2.24 -6.61
CA GLY A 33 28.47 3.64 -6.98
C GLY A 33 27.79 3.88 -8.34
N ILE A 34 27.50 2.81 -9.11
CA ILE A 34 26.86 2.89 -10.43
C ILE A 34 25.43 3.44 -10.30
N LEU A 35 24.64 2.87 -9.38
CA LEU A 35 23.23 3.24 -9.20
C LEU A 35 23.07 4.36 -8.17
N SER A 36 23.68 5.54 -8.38
CA SER A 36 23.61 6.72 -7.50
C SER A 36 22.17 7.19 -7.20
N PRO A 37 21.89 8.04 -6.18
CA PRO A 37 20.53 8.51 -5.91
C PRO A 37 19.93 9.30 -7.08
N ALA A 38 20.77 10.06 -7.78
CA ALA A 38 20.38 10.77 -9.00
C ALA A 38 19.98 9.79 -10.13
N VAL A 39 20.75 8.72 -10.32
CA VAL A 39 20.44 7.67 -11.30
C VAL A 39 19.15 6.95 -10.93
N ALA A 40 18.96 6.59 -9.65
CA ALA A 40 17.73 5.95 -9.18
C ALA A 40 16.48 6.84 -9.43
N ARG A 41 16.61 8.15 -9.19
CA ARG A 41 15.56 9.13 -9.51
C ARG A 41 15.25 9.18 -11.01
N GLY A 42 16.28 9.27 -11.85
CA GLY A 42 16.12 9.30 -13.32
C GLY A 42 15.48 8.01 -13.85
N ILE A 43 15.89 6.86 -13.32
CA ILE A 43 15.27 5.56 -13.62
C ILE A 43 13.79 5.57 -13.23
N GLY A 44 13.45 6.08 -12.04
CA GLY A 44 12.06 6.21 -11.61
C GLY A 44 11.22 7.05 -12.57
N GLN A 45 11.78 8.14 -13.12
CA GLN A 45 11.11 8.97 -14.12
C GLN A 45 10.89 8.23 -15.44
N ILE A 46 11.88 7.49 -15.94
CA ILE A 46 11.76 6.68 -17.16
C ILE A 46 10.69 5.61 -16.97
N VAL A 47 10.68 4.94 -15.82
CA VAL A 47 9.73 3.86 -15.57
C VAL A 47 8.31 4.39 -15.40
N LEU A 48 8.10 5.43 -14.60
CA LEU A 48 6.77 6.04 -14.45
C LEU A 48 6.27 6.71 -15.75
N GLY A 49 7.17 7.22 -16.58
CA GLY A 49 6.84 7.94 -17.81
C GLY A 49 6.62 7.04 -19.03
N ILE A 50 7.33 5.92 -19.14
CA ILE A 50 7.36 5.08 -20.35
C ILE A 50 7.10 3.61 -20.02
N ALA A 51 7.95 2.97 -19.21
CA ALA A 51 7.91 1.52 -19.06
C ALA A 51 6.64 1.02 -18.35
N PHE A 52 6.19 1.73 -17.32
CA PHE A 52 4.98 1.38 -16.59
C PHE A 52 3.70 1.61 -17.42
N PRO A 53 3.51 2.73 -18.14
CA PRO A 53 2.44 2.86 -19.13
C PRO A 53 2.44 1.72 -20.16
N MET A 54 3.59 1.37 -20.73
CA MET A 54 3.67 0.27 -21.70
C MET A 54 3.34 -1.11 -21.08
N LEU A 55 3.70 -1.32 -19.81
CA LEU A 55 3.25 -2.49 -19.06
C LEU A 55 1.72 -2.52 -18.90
N MET A 56 1.09 -1.38 -18.58
CA MET A 56 -0.36 -1.32 -18.48
C MET A 56 -1.02 -1.60 -19.82
N PHE A 57 -0.47 -1.04 -20.90
CA PHE A 57 -0.96 -1.25 -22.24
C PHE A 57 -0.95 -2.73 -22.66
N SER A 58 0.19 -3.40 -22.46
CA SER A 58 0.36 -4.81 -22.80
C SER A 58 -0.46 -5.76 -21.93
N LYS A 59 -0.75 -5.41 -20.67
CA LYS A 59 -1.51 -6.28 -19.76
C LYS A 59 -3.03 -6.10 -19.84
N ILE A 60 -3.52 -4.91 -20.21
CA ILE A 60 -4.96 -4.61 -20.22
C ILE A 60 -5.63 -5.06 -21.52
N ILE A 61 -5.01 -4.78 -22.68
CA ILE A 61 -5.60 -5.04 -24.01
C ILE A 61 -6.01 -6.51 -24.24
N PRO A 62 -5.13 -7.51 -24.00
CA PRO A 62 -5.47 -8.90 -24.33
C PRO A 62 -6.54 -9.47 -23.40
N VAL A 63 -6.68 -8.91 -22.20
CA VAL A 63 -7.43 -9.51 -21.09
C VAL A 63 -8.93 -9.25 -21.18
N PHE A 64 -9.36 -8.01 -21.39
CA PHE A 64 -10.80 -7.72 -21.34
C PHE A 64 -11.48 -8.04 -22.68
N SER A 65 -12.67 -8.62 -22.60
CA SER A 65 -13.56 -8.85 -23.74
C SER A 65 -14.98 -8.53 -23.30
N SER A 66 -15.85 -8.19 -24.25
CA SER A 66 -17.28 -7.94 -23.96
C SER A 66 -17.98 -9.15 -23.33
N GLN A 67 -17.45 -10.35 -23.52
CA GLN A 67 -17.99 -11.61 -22.98
C GLN A 67 -17.59 -11.84 -21.51
N ASN A 68 -16.39 -11.41 -21.11
CA ASN A 68 -15.84 -11.65 -19.77
C ASN A 68 -16.07 -10.46 -18.81
N ILE A 69 -16.65 -9.36 -19.28
CA ILE A 69 -16.83 -8.15 -18.48
C ILE A 69 -17.84 -8.31 -17.33
N SER A 70 -18.82 -9.22 -17.47
CA SER A 70 -19.81 -9.51 -16.42
C SER A 70 -19.20 -10.25 -15.23
N ALA A 71 -18.19 -11.10 -15.47
CA ALA A 71 -17.44 -11.81 -14.43
C ALA A 71 -16.47 -10.89 -13.65
N LEU A 72 -16.26 -9.66 -14.11
CA LEU A 72 -15.29 -8.69 -13.57
C LEU A 72 -15.81 -8.03 -12.28
N GLY A 73 -17.14 -7.87 -12.14
CA GLY A 73 -17.77 -7.18 -11.02
C GLY A 73 -17.33 -7.70 -9.63
N PRO A 74 -17.37 -9.03 -9.38
CA PRO A 74 -16.91 -9.59 -8.13
C PRO A 74 -15.44 -9.33 -7.81
N LEU A 75 -14.56 -9.39 -8.81
CA LEU A 75 -13.14 -9.11 -8.61
C LEU A 75 -12.91 -7.64 -8.24
N VAL A 76 -13.63 -6.71 -8.87
CA VAL A 76 -13.51 -5.28 -8.53
C VAL A 76 -13.93 -5.03 -7.09
N LEU A 77 -15.03 -5.64 -6.65
CA LEU A 77 -15.50 -5.49 -5.28
C LEU A 77 -14.50 -6.05 -4.26
N VAL A 78 -13.95 -7.24 -4.51
CA VAL A 78 -12.93 -7.86 -3.65
C VAL A 78 -11.65 -7.02 -3.62
N ALA A 79 -11.19 -6.53 -4.77
CA ALA A 79 -10.01 -5.67 -4.86
C ALA A 79 -10.18 -4.39 -4.03
N LEU A 80 -11.30 -3.69 -4.17
CA LEU A 80 -11.60 -2.49 -3.39
C LEU A 80 -11.74 -2.80 -1.88
N ALA A 81 -12.35 -3.93 -1.53
CA ALA A 81 -12.43 -4.38 -0.15
C ALA A 81 -11.03 -4.61 0.45
N TYR A 82 -10.12 -5.23 -0.30
CA TYR A 82 -8.76 -5.46 0.17
C TYR A 82 -7.96 -4.16 0.30
N GLU A 83 -8.08 -3.23 -0.64
CA GLU A 83 -7.43 -1.92 -0.53
C GLU A 83 -7.95 -1.15 0.69
N THR A 84 -9.27 -1.11 0.91
CA THR A 84 -9.87 -0.40 2.05
C THR A 84 -9.48 -1.03 3.39
N ILE A 85 -9.55 -2.36 3.52
CA ILE A 85 -9.09 -3.07 4.72
C ILE A 85 -7.60 -2.78 4.96
N GLY A 86 -6.78 -2.87 3.92
CA GLY A 86 -5.36 -2.57 4.01
C GLY A 86 -5.07 -1.14 4.49
N ILE A 87 -5.76 -0.14 3.93
CA ILE A 87 -5.66 1.26 4.36
C ILE A 87 -6.10 1.41 5.82
N THR A 88 -7.21 0.78 6.23
CA THR A 88 -7.71 0.86 7.61
C THR A 88 -6.75 0.23 8.61
N LEU A 89 -6.16 -0.92 8.29
CA LEU A 89 -5.15 -1.58 9.12
C LEU A 89 -3.90 -0.70 9.28
N SER A 90 -3.39 -0.13 8.18
CA SER A 90 -2.26 0.81 8.25
C SER A 90 -2.58 2.09 8.99
N TRP A 91 -3.81 2.60 8.85
CA TRP A 91 -4.27 3.76 9.61
C TRP A 91 -4.30 3.47 11.10
N LEU A 92 -4.78 2.29 11.50
CA LEU A 92 -4.78 1.85 12.90
C LEU A 92 -3.35 1.73 13.45
N ILE A 93 -2.45 1.11 12.69
CA ILE A 93 -1.02 0.99 13.05
C ILE A 93 -0.41 2.37 13.29
N LYS A 94 -0.71 3.34 12.44
CA LYS A 94 -0.26 4.72 12.56
C LYS A 94 -0.81 5.46 13.79
N GLN A 95 -1.95 5.05 14.35
CA GLN A 95 -2.46 5.62 15.60
C GLN A 95 -1.79 5.02 16.85
N ILE A 96 -1.43 3.73 16.78
CA ILE A 96 -0.90 2.98 17.92
C ILE A 96 0.62 3.15 18.01
N PHE A 97 1.31 3.01 16.88
CA PHE A 97 2.76 2.97 16.78
C PHE A 97 3.32 4.25 16.18
N TRP A 98 4.58 4.51 16.52
CA TRP A 98 5.32 5.64 15.98
C TRP A 98 5.75 5.38 14.52
N VAL A 99 5.53 6.38 13.65
CA VAL A 99 5.87 6.36 12.23
C VAL A 99 6.60 7.67 11.90
N PRO A 100 7.71 7.64 11.13
CA PRO A 100 8.45 8.84 10.73
C PRO A 100 7.58 9.84 9.94
N HIS A 101 7.92 11.14 10.00
CA HIS A 101 7.15 12.20 9.33
C HIS A 101 7.01 11.97 7.82
N ARG A 102 8.15 11.68 7.17
CA ARG A 102 8.26 11.45 5.72
C ARG A 102 7.67 10.12 5.24
N PHE A 103 7.05 9.35 6.13
CA PHE A 103 6.40 8.07 5.79
C PHE A 103 4.97 7.96 6.34
N ARG A 104 4.36 9.11 6.64
CA ARG A 104 3.06 9.19 7.31
C ARG A 104 1.89 8.75 6.42
N TYR A 105 1.95 9.05 5.13
CA TYR A 105 1.00 8.60 4.11
C TYR A 105 1.57 7.43 3.31
N GLY A 106 2.89 7.31 3.23
CA GLY A 106 3.62 6.18 2.67
C GLY A 106 3.24 4.86 3.35
N ILE A 107 3.04 4.85 4.68
CA ILE A 107 2.53 3.67 5.38
C ILE A 107 1.09 3.30 5.01
N LEU A 108 0.24 4.27 4.65
CA LEU A 108 -1.13 4.02 4.19
C LEU A 108 -1.12 3.43 2.78
N ILE A 109 -0.27 3.95 1.89
CA ILE A 109 -0.12 3.42 0.53
C ILE A 109 0.51 2.02 0.59
N ALA A 110 1.55 1.86 1.40
CA ALA A 110 2.12 0.55 1.70
C ALA A 110 1.10 -0.40 2.33
N GLY A 111 0.10 0.15 3.03
CA GLY A 111 -1.03 -0.54 3.62
C GLY A 111 -2.17 -0.92 2.70
N GLY A 112 -2.48 -0.12 1.69
CA GLY A 112 -3.58 -0.39 0.75
C GLY A 112 -3.16 -1.21 -0.45
N TRP A 113 -2.03 -0.87 -1.05
CA TRP A 113 -1.65 -1.38 -2.38
C TRP A 113 -0.68 -2.56 -2.26
N ALA A 114 -1.12 -3.72 -2.74
CA ALA A 114 -0.32 -4.95 -2.76
C ALA A 114 0.42 -5.11 -4.11
N ASN A 115 1.46 -5.94 -4.13
CA ASN A 115 2.17 -6.29 -5.36
C ASN A 115 1.34 -7.28 -6.21
N VAL A 116 0.40 -6.72 -6.97
CA VAL A 116 -0.57 -7.41 -7.83
C VAL A 116 0.03 -7.87 -9.17
N GLY A 117 1.27 -7.50 -9.48
CA GLY A 117 1.92 -7.81 -10.76
C GLY A 117 2.59 -9.18 -10.78
N ASP A 118 3.89 -9.21 -10.53
CA ASP A 118 4.74 -10.33 -10.94
C ASP A 118 4.66 -11.54 -10.02
N ILE A 119 4.46 -11.29 -8.73
CA ILE A 119 4.35 -12.35 -7.71
C ILE A 119 3.14 -13.23 -7.99
N PRO A 120 1.90 -12.70 -8.05
CA PRO A 120 0.74 -13.54 -8.33
C PRO A 120 0.81 -14.12 -9.73
N THR A 121 1.29 -13.38 -10.74
CA THR A 121 1.42 -13.93 -12.09
C THR A 121 2.33 -15.15 -12.10
N SER A 122 3.53 -15.08 -11.51
CA SER A 122 4.44 -16.22 -11.51
C SER A 122 3.89 -17.44 -10.76
N VAL A 123 3.21 -17.21 -9.63
CA VAL A 123 2.72 -18.31 -8.78
C VAL A 123 1.50 -18.97 -9.39
N VAL A 124 0.52 -18.16 -9.78
CA VAL A 124 -0.75 -18.63 -10.31
C VAL A 124 -0.51 -19.36 -11.63
N MET A 125 0.32 -18.83 -12.53
CA MET A 125 0.64 -19.50 -13.80
C MET A 125 1.29 -20.86 -13.58
N THR A 126 2.24 -20.96 -12.64
CA THR A 126 2.92 -22.23 -12.34
C THR A 126 1.96 -23.26 -11.72
N LEU A 127 1.05 -22.80 -10.86
CA LEU A 127 0.11 -23.66 -10.16
C LEU A 127 -1.03 -24.14 -11.06
N MET A 128 -1.58 -23.25 -11.90
CA MET A 128 -2.68 -23.55 -12.81
C MET A 128 -2.24 -24.46 -13.97
N ALA A 129 -0.95 -24.43 -14.33
CA ALA A 129 -0.37 -25.34 -15.32
C ALA A 129 -0.29 -26.81 -14.85
N SER A 130 -0.50 -27.09 -13.56
CA SER A 130 -0.40 -28.44 -12.99
C SER A 130 -1.72 -28.90 -12.39
N ALA A 131 -1.96 -30.22 -12.38
CA ALA A 131 -3.08 -30.80 -11.64
C ALA A 131 -3.03 -30.35 -10.17
N PRO A 132 -4.16 -29.92 -9.55
CA PRO A 132 -5.55 -30.28 -9.85
C PRO A 132 -6.33 -29.33 -10.79
N PHE A 133 -5.68 -28.34 -11.40
CA PHE A 133 -6.30 -27.45 -12.38
C PHE A 133 -6.22 -28.01 -13.80
N ASN A 134 -7.07 -27.51 -14.70
CA ASN A 134 -7.23 -27.97 -16.08
C ASN A 134 -6.17 -27.42 -17.06
N GLY A 135 -4.98 -27.04 -16.56
CA GLY A 135 -3.88 -26.55 -17.38
C GLY A 135 -4.21 -25.24 -18.09
N THR A 136 -4.16 -25.24 -19.42
CA THR A 136 -4.19 -24.03 -20.27
C THR A 136 -5.50 -23.25 -20.19
N GLN A 137 -6.64 -23.90 -19.92
CA GLN A 137 -7.93 -23.20 -19.77
C GLN A 137 -7.96 -22.37 -18.49
N ASP A 138 -7.57 -22.97 -17.36
CA ASP A 138 -7.55 -22.32 -16.05
C ASP A 138 -6.44 -21.25 -15.98
N GLU A 139 -5.33 -21.46 -16.69
CA GLU A 139 -4.25 -20.49 -16.85
C GLU A 139 -4.75 -19.20 -17.53
N ASN A 140 -5.46 -19.32 -18.66
CA ASN A 140 -6.01 -18.16 -19.35
C ASN A 140 -7.05 -17.40 -18.51
N LEU A 141 -7.91 -18.13 -17.79
CA LEU A 141 -8.87 -17.54 -16.85
C LEU A 141 -8.17 -16.84 -15.69
N ALA A 142 -7.12 -17.44 -15.14
CA ALA A 142 -6.31 -16.83 -14.10
C ALA A 142 -5.68 -15.52 -14.57
N VAL A 143 -5.06 -15.49 -15.75
CA VAL A 143 -4.49 -14.25 -16.34
C VAL A 143 -5.58 -13.18 -16.45
N ALA A 144 -6.80 -13.55 -16.87
CA ALA A 144 -7.93 -12.64 -16.94
C ALA A 144 -8.25 -12.01 -15.57
N TYR A 145 -8.32 -12.83 -14.53
CA TYR A 145 -8.59 -12.41 -13.16
C TYR A 145 -7.47 -11.55 -12.57
N LEU A 146 -6.20 -11.90 -12.79
CA LEU A 146 -5.06 -11.14 -12.32
C LEU A 146 -5.05 -9.72 -12.89
N ALA A 147 -5.35 -9.56 -14.17
CA ALA A 147 -5.38 -8.24 -14.79
C ALA A 147 -6.61 -7.41 -14.38
N ALA A 148 -7.73 -8.02 -13.99
CA ALA A 148 -8.83 -7.30 -13.35
C ALA A 148 -8.38 -6.66 -12.01
N PHE A 149 -7.67 -7.41 -11.16
CA PHE A 149 -7.05 -6.85 -9.96
C PHE A 149 -6.03 -5.75 -10.29
N LEU A 150 -5.19 -5.95 -11.31
CA LEU A 150 -4.20 -4.96 -11.75
C LEU A 150 -4.87 -3.67 -12.25
N LEU A 151 -5.99 -3.78 -12.97
CA LEU A 151 -6.76 -2.63 -13.44
C LEU A 151 -7.26 -1.79 -12.25
N VAL A 152 -7.89 -2.43 -11.26
CA VAL A 152 -8.37 -1.73 -10.05
C VAL A 152 -7.21 -1.07 -9.33
N PHE A 153 -6.15 -1.83 -9.05
CA PHE A 153 -4.93 -1.34 -8.42
C PHE A 153 -4.40 -0.07 -9.12
N CYS A 154 -4.36 -0.07 -10.45
CA CYS A 154 -3.80 1.03 -11.21
C CYS A 154 -4.74 2.25 -11.26
N VAL A 155 -6.05 2.03 -11.40
CA VAL A 155 -7.05 3.10 -11.36
C VAL A 155 -7.05 3.76 -9.98
N THR A 156 -7.01 2.99 -8.90
CA THR A 156 -7.04 3.52 -7.53
C THR A 156 -5.73 4.23 -7.19
N LEU A 157 -4.58 3.69 -7.63
CA LEU A 157 -3.29 4.30 -7.35
C LEU A 157 -3.07 5.59 -8.15
N PHE A 158 -3.25 5.55 -9.48
CA PHE A 158 -2.88 6.66 -10.38
C PHE A 158 -4.04 7.59 -10.71
N THR A 159 -5.25 7.07 -10.94
CA THR A 159 -6.41 7.88 -11.35
C THR A 159 -7.11 8.54 -10.17
N PHE A 160 -7.32 7.83 -9.07
CA PHE A 160 -7.87 8.41 -7.83
C PHE A 160 -6.85 9.20 -6.99
N GLY A 161 -5.59 9.24 -7.43
CA GLY A 161 -4.59 10.16 -6.90
C GLY A 161 -4.02 9.76 -5.54
N ALA A 162 -3.99 8.47 -5.22
CA ALA A 162 -3.27 7.98 -4.04
C ALA A 162 -1.77 8.33 -4.09
N VAL A 163 -1.20 8.50 -5.28
CA VAL A 163 0.14 9.08 -5.49
C VAL A 163 0.31 10.42 -4.75
N ARG A 164 -0.74 11.25 -4.68
CA ARG A 164 -0.68 12.58 -4.05
C ARG A 164 -0.56 12.49 -2.53
N TRP A 165 -1.06 11.41 -1.93
CA TRP A 165 -0.83 11.16 -0.51
C TRP A 165 0.66 10.97 -0.25
N LEU A 166 1.38 10.30 -1.16
CA LEU A 166 2.83 10.14 -1.06
C LEU A 166 3.58 11.46 -1.30
N GLU A 167 3.14 12.27 -2.26
CA GLU A 167 3.71 13.61 -2.49
C GLU A 167 3.65 14.46 -1.21
N THR A 168 2.53 14.37 -0.49
CA THR A 168 2.30 15.14 0.75
C THR A 168 3.26 14.75 1.88
N ASP A 169 3.88 13.57 1.85
CA ASP A 169 4.90 13.18 2.84
C ASP A 169 6.22 13.94 2.67
N PHE A 170 6.47 14.51 1.49
CA PHE A 170 7.68 15.28 1.18
C PHE A 170 7.46 16.80 1.17
N ASP A 171 6.22 17.24 1.38
CA ASP A 171 5.85 18.66 1.48
C ASP A 171 5.97 19.14 2.94
N GLY A 172 6.98 19.97 3.23
CA GLY A 172 7.13 20.66 4.52
C GLY A 172 8.56 20.67 5.07
N PRO A 173 8.82 21.44 6.15
CA PRO A 173 10.10 21.39 6.86
C PRO A 173 10.28 20.04 7.58
N ASP A 174 11.52 19.57 7.67
CA ASP A 174 11.84 18.35 8.39
C ASP A 174 11.55 18.48 9.89
N ILE A 175 10.64 17.64 10.38
CA ILE A 175 10.34 17.53 11.80
C ILE A 175 11.20 16.42 12.38
N GLU A 176 11.91 16.71 13.46
CA GLU A 176 12.75 15.74 14.15
C GLU A 176 11.90 14.59 14.74
N ASP A 177 12.43 13.37 14.64
CA ASP A 177 11.77 12.15 15.09
C ASP A 177 11.38 12.20 16.58
N GLU A 178 12.16 12.90 17.41
CA GLU A 178 11.94 13.02 18.87
C GLU A 178 10.66 13.81 19.20
N GLU A 179 10.34 14.86 18.44
CA GLU A 179 9.11 15.64 18.62
C GLU A 179 7.87 14.79 18.31
N ILE A 180 7.93 13.99 17.25
CA ILE A 180 6.82 13.10 16.83
C ILE A 180 6.60 12.01 17.88
N GLN A 181 7.68 11.45 18.45
CA GLN A 181 7.59 10.48 19.53
C GLN A 181 6.97 11.09 20.79
N ALA A 182 7.33 12.32 21.14
CA ALA A 182 6.76 13.03 22.28
C ALA A 182 5.24 13.27 22.10
N GLN A 183 4.81 13.73 20.92
CA GLN A 183 3.40 13.91 20.61
C GLN A 183 2.59 12.61 20.70
N LEU A 184 3.16 11.49 20.23
CA LEU A 184 2.51 10.18 20.35
C LEU A 184 2.36 9.75 21.82
N ARG A 185 3.41 9.91 22.64
CA ARG A 185 3.37 9.58 24.08
C ARG A 185 2.31 10.42 24.79
N LEU A 186 2.16 11.70 24.44
CA LEU A 186 1.11 12.56 24.99
C LEU A 186 -0.30 12.08 24.59
N LYS A 187 -0.51 11.67 23.33
CA LYS A 187 -1.77 11.07 22.89
C LYS A 187 -2.07 9.77 23.63
N GLN A 188 -1.09 8.88 23.74
CA GLN A 188 -1.23 7.61 24.45
C GLN A 188 -1.61 7.85 25.93
N LYS A 189 -0.94 8.78 26.61
CA LYS A 189 -1.29 9.18 27.99
C LYS A 189 -2.73 9.69 28.10
N ARG A 190 -3.19 10.52 27.15
CA ARG A 190 -4.57 11.05 27.13
C ARG A 190 -5.61 9.93 26.93
N VAL A 191 -5.33 8.98 26.04
CA VAL A 191 -6.20 7.83 25.77
C VAL A 191 -6.27 6.92 26.99
N ILE A 192 -5.13 6.57 27.59
CA ILE A 192 -5.06 5.76 28.82
C ILE A 192 -5.82 6.45 29.97
N GLY A 193 -5.63 7.76 30.17
CA GLY A 193 -6.36 8.51 31.20
C GLY A 193 -7.87 8.59 30.94
N SER A 194 -8.32 8.50 29.69
CA SER A 194 -9.76 8.48 29.36
C SER A 194 -10.36 7.09 29.56
N LEU A 195 -9.64 6.02 29.21
CA LEU A 195 -10.01 4.64 29.50
C LEU A 195 -10.04 4.35 31.01
N ALA A 196 -9.07 4.84 31.76
CA ALA A 196 -9.06 4.74 33.22
C ALA A 196 -10.29 5.42 33.84
N ARG A 197 -10.64 6.63 33.38
CA ARG A 197 -11.85 7.33 33.82
C ARG A 197 -13.13 6.56 33.49
N LEU A 198 -13.21 5.95 32.30
CA LEU A 198 -14.35 5.10 31.92
C LEU A 198 -14.43 3.84 32.78
N ALA A 199 -13.30 3.17 33.04
CA ALA A 199 -13.25 1.99 33.89
C ALA A 199 -13.66 2.32 35.34
N THR A 200 -13.15 3.42 35.90
CA THR A 200 -13.56 3.91 37.23
C THR A 200 -15.04 4.27 37.25
N TRP A 201 -15.56 4.93 36.20
CA TRP A 201 -16.99 5.22 36.08
C TRP A 201 -17.85 3.94 36.05
N ILE A 202 -17.46 2.92 35.27
CA ILE A 202 -18.16 1.62 35.20
C ILE A 202 -18.10 0.88 36.54
N LEU A 203 -16.94 0.86 37.21
CA LEU A 203 -16.78 0.22 38.52
C LEU A 203 -17.63 0.92 39.60
N CYS A 204 -17.63 2.25 39.64
CA CYS A 204 -18.49 3.03 40.54
C CYS A 204 -19.98 2.83 40.24
N HIS A 205 -20.37 2.71 38.97
CA HIS A 205 -21.76 2.45 38.59
C HIS A 205 -22.22 1.02 38.93
N ARG A 206 -21.29 0.05 38.94
CA ARG A 206 -21.55 -1.34 39.37
C ARG A 206 -21.66 -1.44 40.89
N SER A 207 -20.89 -0.65 41.64
CA SER A 207 -21.01 -0.52 43.10
C SER A 207 -22.39 0.01 43.51
N LYS A 208 -22.94 0.99 42.78
CA LYS A 208 -24.30 1.54 43.03
C LYS A 208 -25.48 0.60 42.72
N ARG A 209 -25.28 -0.56 42.07
CA ARG A 209 -26.38 -1.52 41.80
C ARG A 209 -26.52 -2.65 42.83
N ILE A 210 -25.65 -2.74 43.83
CA ILE A 210 -25.65 -3.85 44.80
C ILE A 210 -26.37 -3.52 46.13
N THR A 211 -26.80 -2.28 46.36
CA THR A 211 -27.55 -1.93 47.59
C THR A 211 -28.93 -1.32 47.31
N PRO A 212 -30.01 -2.09 47.43
CA PRO A 212 -31.31 -1.56 47.79
C PRO A 212 -31.50 -1.72 49.31
N GLY A 213 -31.36 -0.62 50.06
CA GLY A 213 -31.91 -0.53 51.41
C GLY A 213 -30.92 -0.13 52.51
N GLY A 214 -31.13 1.06 53.06
CA GLY A 214 -31.01 1.30 54.50
C GLY A 214 -29.79 2.05 54.99
N ALA A 215 -30.10 3.24 55.55
CA ALA A 215 -29.45 3.92 56.66
C ALA A 215 -28.16 4.73 56.40
N ASP A 216 -28.32 6.01 56.69
CA ASP A 216 -27.35 7.03 57.04
C ASP A 216 -26.22 6.52 57.95
N SER A 217 -24.97 6.64 57.50
CA SER A 217 -23.85 7.27 58.23
C SER A 217 -22.57 7.13 57.40
N ASP A 218 -21.65 8.07 57.61
CA ASP A 218 -20.23 8.01 57.28
C ASP A 218 -19.82 8.53 55.89
N LEU A 219 -19.90 9.86 55.82
CA LEU A 219 -18.83 10.72 55.32
C LEU A 219 -17.45 10.21 55.78
N GLU A 220 -16.43 10.40 54.93
CA GLU A 220 -15.01 10.05 55.10
C GLU A 220 -14.59 8.66 54.59
N ALA A 221 -14.27 8.58 53.29
CA ALA A 221 -12.98 8.06 52.85
C ALA A 221 -12.83 8.22 51.33
N CYS A 222 -11.60 8.56 50.92
CA CYS A 222 -11.09 8.56 49.56
C CYS A 222 -11.35 9.82 48.71
N GLU A 223 -11.04 10.98 49.29
CA GLU A 223 -10.59 12.15 48.52
C GLU A 223 -9.16 12.50 48.93
N THR A 224 -8.23 11.59 48.65
CA THR A 224 -6.80 11.86 48.74
C THR A 224 -6.11 11.17 47.58
N VAL A 225 -5.32 11.96 46.84
CA VAL A 225 -4.57 11.66 45.60
C VAL A 225 -5.23 12.27 44.36
N ILE A 226 -5.10 13.60 44.24
CA ILE A 226 -4.69 14.38 43.06
C ILE A 226 -4.75 15.85 43.52
N SER A 227 -3.70 16.30 44.21
CA SER A 227 -3.40 17.72 44.47
C SER A 227 -2.00 17.80 45.08
N MET A 228 -1.01 17.44 44.27
CA MET A 228 0.40 17.76 44.54
C MET A 228 1.06 17.98 43.19
N GLU A 229 0.86 19.18 42.64
CA GLU A 229 1.84 19.95 41.87
C GLU A 229 1.18 21.27 41.43
N GLU A 230 0.83 22.12 42.39
CA GLU A 230 0.71 23.55 42.13
C GLU A 230 1.03 24.32 43.42
N ASN A 231 2.03 25.20 43.34
CA ASN A 231 2.37 26.29 44.26
C ASN A 231 3.32 26.03 45.45
N THR A 232 4.61 26.20 45.18
CA THR A 232 5.58 26.89 46.06
C THR A 232 6.55 27.61 45.11
N HIS A 233 6.68 28.93 45.01
CA HIS A 233 6.95 29.93 46.03
C HIS A 233 6.60 31.33 45.49
N SER A 234 5.99 32.18 46.33
CA SER A 234 6.02 33.64 46.19
C SER A 234 6.58 34.25 47.46
N GLY A 235 7.45 35.26 47.30
CA GLY A 235 7.77 36.25 48.32
C GLY A 235 9.24 36.34 48.74
N ASN A 236 10.00 37.24 48.12
CA ASN A 236 10.54 38.41 48.83
C ASN A 236 11.14 39.46 47.88
N ALA A 237 10.77 40.71 48.15
CA ALA A 237 11.18 41.92 47.45
C ALA A 237 12.46 42.51 48.05
N THR A 238 13.35 43.08 47.24
CA THR A 238 14.18 44.24 47.57
C THR A 238 14.59 44.99 46.28
N SER A 239 14.82 46.30 46.43
CA SER A 239 14.80 47.46 45.52
C SER A 239 15.96 47.69 44.52
N VAL A 240 15.61 48.11 43.28
CA VAL A 240 15.91 49.38 42.52
C VAL A 240 17.37 49.94 42.49
N PRO A 241 17.85 50.69 41.46
CA PRO A 241 17.60 50.77 39.99
C PRO A 241 18.90 50.70 39.12
N THR A 242 18.79 50.75 37.78
CA THR A 242 19.42 51.76 36.87
C THR A 242 19.40 51.28 35.40
N ALA A 243 18.78 52.06 34.51
CA ALA A 243 18.94 52.05 33.05
C ALA A 243 19.90 53.20 32.65
N PRO A 244 20.47 53.29 31.42
CA PRO A 244 19.67 53.55 30.21
C PRO A 244 20.16 52.92 28.88
N GLU A 245 19.21 52.86 27.93
CA GLU A 245 19.30 53.06 26.46
C GLU A 245 20.26 52.16 25.64
N THR A 246 19.84 51.53 24.53
CA THR A 246 19.64 52.18 23.22
C THR A 246 19.01 51.21 22.18
N GLU A 247 18.05 51.72 21.41
CA GLU A 247 17.62 51.42 20.02
C GLU A 247 17.18 50.02 19.54
N GLY A 248 15.89 49.94 19.15
CA GLY A 248 15.55 49.87 17.72
C GLY A 248 15.31 48.50 17.08
N LYS A 249 14.09 47.94 17.21
CA LYS A 249 13.48 47.08 16.18
C LYS A 249 11.96 47.27 16.14
N LYS A 250 11.48 47.92 15.07
CA LYS A 250 10.07 47.95 14.69
C LYS A 250 9.67 46.53 14.25
N GLU A 251 9.01 45.78 15.13
CA GLU A 251 8.24 44.61 14.72
C GLU A 251 7.02 45.08 13.92
N ILE A 252 7.05 44.83 12.61
CA ILE A 252 5.86 44.86 11.77
C ILE A 252 5.04 43.64 12.17
N LEU A 253 4.01 43.87 12.98
CA LEU A 253 2.93 42.94 13.26
C LEU A 253 2.13 42.71 11.97
N GLU A 254 2.66 41.87 11.06
CA GLU A 254 1.88 41.29 9.97
C GLU A 254 0.81 40.38 10.58
N THR A 255 -0.33 40.99 10.88
CA THR A 255 -1.58 40.26 11.10
C THR A 255 -1.86 39.48 9.83
N THR A 256 -1.54 38.18 9.85
CA THR A 256 -1.77 37.26 8.74
C THR A 256 -3.28 37.11 8.55
N ALA A 257 -3.88 38.02 7.80
CA ALA A 257 -5.25 37.91 7.36
C ALA A 257 -5.35 36.63 6.52
N LYS A 258 -5.98 35.60 7.08
CA LYS A 258 -6.32 34.37 6.36
C LYS A 258 -7.22 34.75 5.18
N ILE A 259 -6.63 34.92 3.99
CA ILE A 259 -7.37 35.12 2.75
C ILE A 259 -8.24 33.88 2.54
N ARG A 260 -9.54 34.01 2.82
CA ARG A 260 -10.53 32.94 2.66
C ARG A 260 -10.79 32.75 1.16
N VAL A 261 -10.02 31.85 0.54
CA VAL A 261 -10.22 31.46 -0.86
C VAL A 261 -11.64 30.92 -1.06
N PRO A 262 -12.42 31.38 -2.06
CA PRO A 262 -13.80 30.96 -2.24
C PRO A 262 -13.90 29.47 -2.56
N THR A 263 -14.87 28.78 -1.95
CA THR A 263 -15.09 27.33 -1.98
C THR A 263 -15.20 26.76 -3.40
N THR A 264 -15.82 27.49 -4.33
CA THR A 264 -15.95 27.11 -5.74
C THR A 264 -14.61 27.05 -6.46
N ARG A 265 -13.68 27.97 -6.13
CA ARG A 265 -12.31 27.97 -6.67
C ARG A 265 -11.46 26.83 -6.10
N ARG A 266 -11.81 26.33 -4.90
CA ARG A 266 -11.20 25.16 -4.25
C ARG A 266 -11.70 23.85 -4.87
N ILE A 267 -12.98 23.76 -5.21
CA ILE A 267 -13.57 22.63 -5.95
C ILE A 267 -13.05 22.61 -7.39
N LEU A 268 -13.01 23.77 -8.07
CA LEU A 268 -12.44 23.89 -9.41
C LEU A 268 -10.94 23.58 -9.43
N ARG A 269 -10.16 24.05 -8.45
CA ARG A 269 -8.75 23.60 -8.27
C ARG A 269 -8.68 22.11 -7.97
N GLY A 270 -9.57 21.57 -7.14
CA GLY A 270 -9.65 20.14 -6.85
C GLY A 270 -9.89 19.32 -8.12
N PHE A 271 -10.82 19.76 -8.96
CA PHE A 271 -11.18 19.15 -10.23
C PHE A 271 -10.09 19.31 -11.29
N CYS A 272 -9.53 20.51 -11.49
CA CYS A 272 -8.38 20.73 -12.38
C CYS A 272 -7.15 19.94 -11.93
N ASN A 273 -6.92 19.82 -10.62
CA ASN A 273 -5.85 18.99 -10.10
C ASN A 273 -6.14 17.48 -10.25
N ALA A 274 -7.40 17.06 -10.18
CA ALA A 274 -7.81 15.69 -10.46
C ALA A 274 -7.64 15.35 -11.96
N ILE A 275 -7.99 16.27 -12.86
CA ILE A 275 -7.70 16.15 -14.30
C ILE A 275 -6.20 16.07 -14.55
N ARG A 276 -5.40 16.93 -13.89
CA ARG A 276 -3.94 16.89 -13.99
C ARG A 276 -3.33 15.58 -13.48
N SER A 277 -3.94 14.97 -12.46
CA SER A 277 -3.58 13.63 -11.96
C SER A 277 -4.00 12.52 -12.93
N ALA A 278 -5.17 12.65 -13.55
CA ALA A 278 -5.69 11.74 -14.58
C ALA A 278 -4.91 11.84 -15.91
N SER A 279 -4.20 12.95 -16.15
CA SER A 279 -3.27 13.11 -17.28
C SER A 279 -1.87 12.56 -17.01
N SER A 280 -1.65 11.82 -15.91
CA SER A 280 -0.40 11.08 -15.72
C SER A 280 -0.25 10.01 -16.83
N PRO A 281 0.96 9.79 -17.38
CA PRO A 281 1.17 8.82 -18.46
C PRO A 281 0.59 7.42 -18.18
N PRO A 282 0.68 6.86 -16.94
CA PRO A 282 0.04 5.59 -16.61
C PRO A 282 -1.49 5.64 -16.70
N SER A 283 -2.12 6.70 -16.20
CA SER A 283 -3.59 6.84 -16.22
C SER A 283 -4.13 6.93 -17.64
N LEU A 284 -3.47 7.72 -18.50
CA LEU A 284 -3.86 7.82 -19.92
C LEU A 284 -3.73 6.47 -20.64
N SER A 285 -2.64 5.74 -20.38
CA SER A 285 -2.46 4.41 -20.96
C SER A 285 -3.56 3.45 -20.53
N ILE A 286 -3.94 3.43 -19.25
CA ILE A 286 -5.03 2.58 -18.75
C ILE A 286 -6.35 2.89 -19.44
N VAL A 287 -6.71 4.18 -19.56
CA VAL A 287 -7.96 4.59 -20.21
C VAL A 287 -7.97 4.19 -21.69
N ILE A 288 -6.88 4.46 -22.41
CA ILE A 288 -6.75 4.12 -23.83
C ILE A 288 -6.84 2.60 -24.02
N SER A 289 -6.09 1.83 -23.24
CA SER A 289 -6.06 0.37 -23.32
C SER A 289 -7.39 -0.26 -22.96
N PHE A 290 -8.10 0.28 -21.97
CA PHE A 290 -9.44 -0.19 -21.62
C PHE A 290 -10.44 0.06 -22.76
N ILE A 291 -10.41 1.24 -23.39
CA ILE A 291 -11.25 1.55 -24.56
C ILE A 291 -10.96 0.58 -25.71
N ILE A 292 -9.69 0.34 -26.02
CA ILE A 292 -9.27 -0.60 -27.06
C ILE A 292 -9.73 -2.04 -26.73
N SER A 293 -9.65 -2.44 -25.46
CA SER A 293 -9.99 -3.80 -25.04
C SER A 293 -11.50 -4.07 -25.06
N VAL A 294 -12.33 -3.07 -24.74
CA VAL A 294 -13.80 -3.20 -24.73
C VAL A 294 -14.39 -3.19 -26.13
N VAL A 295 -13.82 -2.44 -27.08
CA VAL A 295 -14.32 -2.35 -28.45
C VAL A 295 -13.75 -3.50 -29.29
N PRO A 296 -14.56 -4.51 -29.70
CA PRO A 296 -14.03 -5.72 -30.35
C PRO A 296 -13.29 -5.45 -31.65
N THR A 297 -13.74 -4.46 -32.43
CA THR A 297 -13.08 -4.05 -33.67
C THR A 297 -11.70 -3.45 -33.43
N LEU A 298 -11.53 -2.67 -32.34
CA LEU A 298 -10.23 -2.12 -31.97
C LEU A 298 -9.31 -3.20 -31.41
N LYS A 299 -9.85 -4.12 -30.60
CA LYS A 299 -9.07 -5.25 -30.05
C LYS A 299 -8.51 -6.15 -31.15
N ALA A 300 -9.28 -6.39 -32.22
CA ALA A 300 -8.88 -7.24 -33.34
C ALA A 300 -7.64 -6.71 -34.10
N LEU A 301 -7.29 -5.42 -33.96
CA LEU A 301 -6.05 -4.86 -34.50
C LEU A 301 -4.81 -5.36 -33.74
N PHE A 302 -4.95 -5.65 -32.44
CA PHE A 302 -3.83 -5.95 -31.54
C PHE A 302 -3.72 -7.44 -31.19
N VAL A 303 -4.83 -8.17 -31.19
CA VAL A 303 -4.91 -9.56 -30.70
C VAL A 303 -5.72 -10.41 -31.68
N ALA A 304 -5.20 -11.60 -31.99
CA ALA A 304 -5.86 -12.55 -32.87
C ALA A 304 -7.06 -13.23 -32.18
N GLY A 305 -8.01 -13.73 -32.99
CA GLY A 305 -9.11 -14.58 -32.49
C GLY A 305 -10.22 -13.85 -31.73
N VAL A 306 -10.43 -12.55 -31.97
CA VAL A 306 -11.56 -11.82 -31.36
C VAL A 306 -12.88 -12.31 -31.97
N PRO A 307 -13.84 -12.80 -31.15
CA PRO A 307 -15.11 -13.32 -31.65
C PRO A 307 -15.89 -12.24 -32.41
N GLY A 308 -16.29 -12.53 -33.65
CA GLY A 308 -17.21 -11.69 -34.44
C GLY A 308 -16.57 -10.60 -35.30
N VAL A 309 -15.23 -10.49 -35.35
CA VAL A 309 -14.53 -9.55 -36.25
C VAL A 309 -13.38 -10.27 -36.95
N ASN A 310 -13.50 -10.42 -38.28
CA ASN A 310 -12.40 -10.90 -39.12
C ASN A 310 -11.67 -9.69 -39.70
N MET A 311 -10.43 -9.49 -39.29
CA MET A 311 -9.55 -8.44 -39.81
C MET A 311 -8.48 -9.07 -40.71
N PRO A 312 -8.16 -8.49 -41.88
CA PRO A 312 -7.06 -8.98 -42.70
C PRO A 312 -5.75 -9.00 -41.90
N THR A 313 -5.06 -10.14 -41.95
CA THR A 313 -3.76 -10.33 -41.31
C THR A 313 -2.70 -9.51 -42.01
N ALA A 314 -1.69 -9.08 -41.26
CA ALA A 314 -0.48 -8.48 -41.81
C ALA A 314 0.29 -9.50 -42.70
N PRO A 315 1.29 -9.06 -43.48
CA PRO A 315 2.13 -9.95 -44.28
C PRO A 315 2.79 -11.09 -43.48
N ASP A 316 2.97 -10.88 -42.18
CA ASP A 316 3.58 -11.82 -41.24
C ASP A 316 2.59 -12.82 -40.60
N GLY A 317 1.30 -12.75 -40.96
CA GLY A 317 0.24 -13.61 -40.42
C GLY A 317 -0.34 -13.16 -39.06
N GLU A 318 0.24 -12.14 -38.45
CA GLU A 318 -0.21 -11.54 -37.18
C GLU A 318 -1.22 -10.38 -37.39
N PRO A 319 -1.95 -9.95 -36.35
CA PRO A 319 -2.79 -8.75 -36.39
C PRO A 319 -2.01 -7.49 -36.82
N PRO A 320 -2.62 -6.53 -37.54
CA PRO A 320 -1.92 -5.37 -38.10
C PRO A 320 -1.12 -4.51 -37.10
N LEU A 321 -1.56 -4.42 -35.84
CA LEU A 321 -0.91 -3.66 -34.76
C LEU A 321 -0.28 -4.56 -33.68
N ALA A 322 -0.09 -5.85 -33.95
CA ALA A 322 0.58 -6.77 -33.01
C ALA A 322 1.97 -6.26 -32.61
N PHE A 323 2.74 -5.68 -33.56
CA PHE A 323 4.05 -5.10 -33.28
C PHE A 323 4.04 -4.05 -32.17
N LEU A 324 2.95 -3.28 -32.03
CA LEU A 324 2.82 -2.24 -31.00
C LEU A 324 2.59 -2.89 -29.62
N LEU A 325 1.82 -3.98 -29.57
CA LEU A 325 1.61 -4.77 -28.37
C LEU A 325 2.89 -5.49 -27.94
N ASP A 326 3.65 -6.04 -28.89
CA ASP A 326 4.94 -6.69 -28.65
C ASP A 326 5.98 -5.68 -28.14
N THR A 327 6.05 -4.51 -28.77
CA THR A 327 6.90 -3.40 -28.31
C THR A 327 6.53 -2.97 -26.88
N ALA A 328 5.23 -2.85 -26.60
CA ALA A 328 4.74 -2.51 -25.26
C ALA A 328 5.08 -3.58 -24.23
N THR A 329 4.99 -4.86 -24.61
CA THR A 329 5.35 -5.99 -23.76
C THR A 329 6.86 -6.00 -23.48
N PHE A 330 7.68 -5.76 -24.51
CA PHE A 330 9.14 -5.72 -24.39
C PHE A 330 9.61 -4.59 -23.47
N ILE A 331 9.14 -3.36 -23.71
CA ILE A 331 9.48 -2.21 -22.86
C ILE A 331 8.89 -2.36 -21.46
N GLY A 332 7.65 -2.83 -21.36
CA GLY A 332 6.93 -3.01 -20.10
C GLY A 332 7.58 -4.05 -19.19
N ALA A 333 8.12 -5.14 -19.77
CA ALA A 333 8.81 -6.19 -19.03
C ALA A 333 10.05 -5.70 -18.26
N ALA A 334 10.66 -4.59 -18.68
CA ALA A 334 11.79 -3.98 -17.98
C ALA A 334 11.40 -3.24 -16.69
N SER A 335 10.15 -2.78 -16.56
CA SER A 335 9.70 -1.95 -15.42
C SER A 335 9.85 -2.67 -14.07
N VAL A 336 9.64 -3.99 -14.05
CA VAL A 336 9.69 -4.83 -12.86
C VAL A 336 11.12 -5.07 -12.36
N PRO A 337 12.05 -5.62 -13.17
CA PRO A 337 13.43 -5.87 -12.72
C PRO A 337 14.13 -4.56 -12.34
N ILE A 338 13.92 -3.48 -13.09
CA ILE A 338 14.46 -2.16 -12.76
C ILE A 338 13.90 -1.67 -11.40
N GLY A 339 12.67 -2.05 -11.05
CA GLY A 339 12.01 -1.67 -9.80
C GLY A 339 12.63 -2.35 -8.59
N LEU A 340 12.94 -3.62 -8.78
CA LEU A 340 13.60 -4.42 -7.76
C LEU A 340 15.07 -4.00 -7.61
N MET A 341 15.75 -3.65 -8.70
CA MET A 341 17.11 -3.11 -8.62
C MET A 341 17.16 -1.76 -7.89
N THR A 342 16.20 -0.86 -8.14
CA THR A 342 16.10 0.42 -7.43
C THR A 342 15.74 0.25 -5.96
N LEU A 343 14.91 -0.74 -5.61
CA LEU A 343 14.69 -1.16 -4.23
C LEU A 343 15.99 -1.66 -3.58
N GLY A 344 16.75 -2.52 -4.25
CA GLY A 344 18.05 -3.02 -3.77
C GLY A 344 19.06 -1.91 -3.49
N SER A 345 19.11 -0.90 -4.36
CA SER A 345 19.93 0.29 -4.15
C SER A 345 19.47 1.13 -2.95
N ALA A 346 18.16 1.26 -2.75
CA ALA A 346 17.61 1.95 -1.58
C ALA A 346 17.95 1.21 -0.28
N ILE A 347 17.93 -0.13 -0.27
CA ILE A 347 18.38 -0.95 0.85
C ILE A 347 19.88 -0.77 1.11
N ALA A 348 20.72 -0.70 0.06
CA ALA A 348 22.17 -0.51 0.20
C ALA A 348 22.57 0.81 0.89
N ARG A 349 21.66 1.78 0.89
CA ARG A 349 21.79 3.12 1.49
C ARG A 349 21.04 3.26 2.80
N LEU A 350 20.45 2.19 3.31
CA LEU A 350 19.78 2.23 4.60
C LEU A 350 20.84 2.46 5.69
N GLU A 351 20.91 3.67 6.21
CA GLU A 351 21.69 3.99 7.39
C GLU A 351 20.94 3.50 8.62
N ILE A 352 21.31 2.32 9.11
CA ILE A 352 20.83 1.82 10.39
C ILE A 352 21.74 2.44 11.45
N PRO A 353 21.28 3.38 12.29
CA PRO A 353 22.13 3.99 13.31
C PRO A 353 22.62 2.92 14.28
N SER A 354 23.90 2.59 14.17
CA SER A 354 24.61 1.60 14.98
C SER A 354 24.65 2.08 16.44
N GLY A 355 23.66 1.64 17.22
CA GLY A 355 23.56 1.93 18.66
C GLY A 355 22.19 2.42 19.14
N SER A 356 21.24 2.71 18.24
CA SER A 356 19.91 3.26 18.60
C SER A 356 18.74 2.45 18.02
N TRP A 357 18.73 1.13 18.21
CA TRP A 357 17.60 0.25 17.82
C TRP A 357 16.24 0.70 18.39
N ARG A 358 16.24 1.47 19.50
CA ARG A 358 15.05 2.10 20.08
C ARG A 358 14.53 3.33 19.30
N LYS A 359 15.38 4.01 18.52
CA LYS A 359 14.98 5.15 17.68
C LYS A 359 14.39 4.70 16.33
N PHE A 360 14.59 3.44 15.94
CA PHE A 360 14.02 2.89 14.71
C PHE A 360 12.56 2.48 14.92
N PRO A 361 11.65 2.70 13.94
CA PRO A 361 10.23 2.40 14.07
C PRO A 361 9.95 0.89 13.94
N LEU A 362 10.64 0.05 14.72
CA LEU A 362 10.61 -1.40 14.62
C LEU A 362 9.20 -1.97 14.89
N ALA A 363 8.46 -1.33 15.80
CA ALA A 363 7.11 -1.72 16.16
C ALA A 363 6.10 -1.50 15.02
N SER A 364 6.15 -0.36 14.32
CA SER A 364 5.26 -0.12 13.17
C SER A 364 5.65 -0.97 11.96
N ILE A 365 6.95 -1.22 11.75
CA ILE A 365 7.46 -2.12 10.70
C ILE A 365 6.92 -3.55 10.93
N GLY A 366 7.10 -4.09 12.14
CA GLY A 366 6.60 -5.42 12.48
C GLY A 366 5.08 -5.51 12.45
N ALA A 367 4.38 -4.47 12.92
CA ALA A 367 2.93 -4.41 12.89
C ALA A 367 2.38 -4.37 11.47
N LEU A 368 2.98 -3.59 10.56
CA LEU A 368 2.58 -3.56 9.15
C LEU A 368 2.80 -4.91 8.48
N ALA A 369 3.96 -5.52 8.70
CA ALA A 369 4.27 -6.82 8.12
C ALA A 369 3.30 -7.92 8.63
N THR A 370 2.98 -7.90 9.92
CA THR A 370 2.01 -8.85 10.52
C THR A 370 0.58 -8.58 10.05
N ALA A 371 0.16 -7.31 9.98
CA ALA A 371 -1.16 -6.95 9.49
C ALA A 371 -1.37 -7.37 8.04
N ARG A 372 -0.35 -7.20 7.18
CA ARG A 372 -0.42 -7.57 5.77
C ARG A 372 -0.25 -9.06 5.48
N LEU A 373 0.64 -9.73 6.18
CA LEU A 373 0.97 -11.13 5.87
C LEU A 373 0.39 -12.13 6.85
N VAL A 374 -0.34 -11.71 7.88
CA VAL A 374 -1.05 -12.63 8.77
C VAL A 374 -2.52 -12.26 8.87
N VAL A 375 -2.84 -11.01 9.21
CA VAL A 375 -4.23 -10.60 9.41
C VAL A 375 -5.00 -10.54 8.08
N MET A 376 -4.42 -9.88 7.07
CA MET A 376 -5.02 -9.75 5.74
C MET A 376 -5.37 -11.09 5.09
N PRO A 377 -4.49 -12.12 5.06
CA PRO A 377 -4.84 -13.40 4.45
C PRO A 377 -5.92 -14.17 5.20
N ILE A 378 -5.97 -14.06 6.53
CA ILE A 378 -7.07 -14.64 7.32
C ILE A 378 -8.40 -13.99 6.94
N LEU A 379 -8.42 -12.66 6.86
CA LEU A 379 -9.60 -11.92 6.41
C LEU A 379 -9.96 -12.24 4.95
N GLY A 380 -8.98 -12.40 4.06
CA GLY A 380 -9.19 -12.76 2.66
C GLY A 380 -9.88 -14.11 2.48
N VAL A 381 -9.49 -15.12 3.28
CA VAL A 381 -10.18 -16.42 3.31
C VAL A 381 -11.64 -16.24 3.75
N LEU A 382 -11.88 -15.50 4.83
CA LEU A 382 -13.23 -15.27 5.35
C LEU A 382 -14.11 -14.50 4.36
N ILE A 383 -13.58 -13.48 3.71
CA ILE A 383 -14.28 -12.68 2.70
C ILE A 383 -14.61 -13.54 1.49
N CYS A 384 -13.65 -14.33 0.98
CA CYS A 384 -13.90 -15.21 -0.16
C CYS A 384 -14.97 -16.25 0.16
N GLN A 385 -14.90 -16.92 1.32
CA GLN A 385 -15.92 -17.87 1.77
C GLN A 385 -17.29 -17.22 1.95
N GLY A 386 -17.35 -16.02 2.55
CA GLY A 386 -18.58 -15.26 2.72
C GLY A 386 -19.23 -14.91 1.39
N LEU A 387 -18.44 -14.44 0.40
CA LEU A 387 -18.92 -14.13 -0.95
C LEU A 387 -19.38 -15.37 -1.72
N THR A 388 -18.75 -16.53 -1.48
CA THR A 388 -19.25 -17.81 -2.02
C THR A 388 -20.59 -18.20 -1.40
N HIS A 389 -20.78 -18.01 -0.09
CA HIS A 389 -22.05 -18.34 0.58
C HIS A 389 -23.21 -17.41 0.15
N VAL A 390 -22.92 -16.15 -0.16
CA VAL A 390 -23.90 -15.19 -0.70
C VAL A 390 -24.23 -15.48 -2.18
N GLY A 391 -23.47 -16.36 -2.85
CA GLY A 391 -23.64 -16.67 -4.26
C GLY A 391 -23.09 -15.61 -5.21
N PHE A 392 -22.32 -14.64 -4.70
CA PHE A 392 -21.69 -13.59 -5.51
C PHE A 392 -20.47 -14.11 -6.26
N ILE A 393 -19.78 -15.12 -5.70
CA ILE A 393 -18.74 -15.91 -6.36
C ILE A 393 -19.29 -17.33 -6.53
N SER A 394 -19.36 -17.83 -7.76
CA SER A 394 -19.79 -19.21 -8.00
C SER A 394 -18.88 -20.20 -7.26
N ALA A 395 -19.48 -21.16 -6.57
CA ALA A 395 -18.74 -22.20 -5.85
C ALA A 395 -17.90 -23.06 -6.81
N ASP A 396 -18.35 -23.17 -8.07
CA ASP A 396 -17.74 -23.97 -9.13
C ASP A 396 -16.47 -23.31 -9.71
N ASP A 397 -16.34 -21.98 -9.61
CA ASP A 397 -15.17 -21.26 -10.11
C ASP A 397 -14.01 -21.31 -9.11
N LYS A 398 -13.31 -22.45 -9.12
CA LYS A 398 -12.15 -22.72 -8.26
C LYS A 398 -10.99 -21.78 -8.55
N VAL A 399 -10.83 -21.34 -9.80
CA VAL A 399 -9.76 -20.43 -10.22
C VAL A 399 -10.00 -19.05 -9.61
N LEU A 400 -11.21 -18.51 -9.73
CA LEU A 400 -11.58 -17.23 -9.14
C LEU A 400 -11.41 -17.23 -7.62
N ARG A 401 -11.85 -18.29 -6.94
CA ARG A 401 -11.70 -18.44 -5.49
C ARG A 401 -10.24 -18.52 -5.08
N PHE A 402 -9.42 -19.28 -5.81
CA PHE A 402 -7.99 -19.36 -5.57
C PHE A 402 -7.34 -17.98 -5.70
N VAL A 403 -7.61 -17.29 -6.81
CA VAL A 403 -7.07 -15.95 -7.09
C VAL A 403 -7.49 -14.98 -5.97
N CYS A 404 -8.77 -14.88 -5.64
CA CYS A 404 -9.24 -13.96 -4.59
C CYS A 404 -8.57 -14.20 -3.24
N ILE A 405 -8.34 -15.46 -2.84
CA ILE A 405 -7.65 -15.76 -1.60
C ILE A 405 -6.16 -15.43 -1.73
N PHE A 406 -5.51 -15.84 -2.81
CA PHE A 406 -4.08 -15.61 -3.02
C PHE A 406 -3.71 -14.12 -3.01
N PHE A 407 -4.57 -13.26 -3.57
CA PHE A 407 -4.36 -11.81 -3.60
C PHE A 407 -4.29 -11.16 -2.20
N SER A 408 -4.86 -11.81 -1.18
CA SER A 408 -4.85 -11.31 0.20
C SER A 408 -3.53 -11.49 0.95
N CYS A 409 -2.62 -12.37 0.47
CA CYS A 409 -1.29 -12.58 1.08
C CYS A 409 -0.15 -11.88 0.34
N LEU A 410 -0.46 -11.01 -0.61
CA LEU A 410 0.56 -10.31 -1.37
C LEU A 410 1.21 -9.21 -0.51
N PRO A 411 2.55 -9.03 -0.58
CA PRO A 411 3.23 -7.97 0.13
C PRO A 411 2.89 -6.62 -0.50
N THR A 412 3.35 -5.54 0.12
CA THR A 412 3.22 -4.18 -0.42
C THR A 412 3.72 -4.07 -1.87
N ALA A 413 3.08 -3.22 -2.68
CA ALA A 413 3.50 -2.89 -4.05
C ALA A 413 4.86 -2.17 -4.08
N THR A 414 5.94 -2.92 -4.17
CA THR A 414 7.28 -2.38 -3.93
C THR A 414 7.78 -1.51 -5.05
N THR A 415 7.64 -1.96 -6.29
CA THR A 415 8.12 -1.23 -7.48
C THR A 415 7.48 0.15 -7.59
N GLN A 416 6.15 0.23 -7.49
CA GLN A 416 5.41 1.48 -7.64
C GLN A 416 5.71 2.43 -6.48
N VAL A 417 5.66 1.95 -5.23
CA VAL A 417 5.87 2.82 -4.06
C VAL A 417 7.33 3.29 -3.98
N VAL A 418 8.31 2.45 -4.35
CA VAL A 418 9.73 2.83 -4.38
C VAL A 418 9.99 3.91 -5.43
N TYR A 419 9.49 3.76 -6.65
CA TYR A 419 9.71 4.77 -7.68
C TYR A 419 9.07 6.10 -7.32
N LEU A 420 7.82 6.08 -6.88
CA LEU A 420 7.16 7.31 -6.49
C LEU A 420 7.94 7.95 -5.33
N THR A 421 8.38 7.18 -4.34
CA THR A 421 9.20 7.69 -3.22
C THR A 421 10.52 8.28 -3.72
N GLN A 422 11.24 7.61 -4.62
CA GLN A 422 12.52 8.11 -5.16
C GLN A 422 12.34 9.37 -6.02
N VAL A 423 11.26 9.45 -6.79
CA VAL A 423 10.96 10.61 -7.65
C VAL A 423 10.54 11.82 -6.81
N TYR A 424 9.70 11.61 -5.79
CA TYR A 424 9.16 12.70 -4.95
C TYR A 424 10.05 13.11 -3.79
N SER A 425 10.92 12.24 -3.28
CA SER A 425 11.88 12.57 -2.21
C SER A 425 12.87 13.67 -2.58
N GLY A 426 13.01 14.01 -3.88
CA GLY A 426 13.92 15.02 -4.41
C GLY A 426 15.40 14.60 -4.38
N THR A 427 15.80 13.90 -3.32
CA THR A 427 17.14 13.33 -3.08
C THR A 427 17.34 11.97 -3.74
N GLY A 428 16.28 11.32 -4.23
CA GLY A 428 16.36 9.95 -4.78
C GLY A 428 16.49 8.85 -3.72
N THR A 429 16.29 9.20 -2.43
CA THR A 429 16.38 8.24 -1.32
C THR A 429 15.01 7.69 -0.93
N ALA A 430 14.95 6.38 -0.65
CA ALA A 430 13.75 5.66 -0.22
C ALA A 430 14.03 4.72 0.98
N GLY A 431 14.97 5.12 1.86
CA GLY A 431 15.48 4.28 2.94
C GLY A 431 14.38 3.79 3.88
N HIS A 432 13.54 4.69 4.40
CA HIS A 432 12.47 4.32 5.32
C HIS A 432 11.52 3.28 4.72
N LEU A 433 11.00 3.51 3.50
CA LEU A 433 10.13 2.55 2.81
C LEU A 433 10.80 1.18 2.68
N SER A 434 12.06 1.15 2.25
CA SER A 434 12.82 -0.09 2.03
C SER A 434 12.91 -0.93 3.30
N ALA A 435 13.03 -0.30 4.47
CA ALA A 435 13.03 -0.99 5.76
C ALA A 435 11.69 -1.64 6.12
N TYR A 436 10.55 -1.05 5.73
CA TYR A 436 9.23 -1.68 5.91
C TYR A 436 9.01 -2.88 4.99
N LEU A 437 9.76 -2.98 3.88
CA LEU A 437 9.60 -4.05 2.88
C LEU A 437 10.38 -5.32 3.24
N ILE A 438 11.56 -5.21 3.87
CA ILE A 438 12.41 -6.36 4.19
C ILE A 438 11.66 -7.45 5.00
N PRO A 439 11.00 -7.13 6.14
CA PRO A 439 10.29 -8.15 6.91
C PRO A 439 9.10 -8.74 6.18
N GLN A 440 8.46 -7.97 5.30
CA GLN A 440 7.36 -8.47 4.48
C GLN A 440 7.84 -9.57 3.53
N TYR A 441 8.96 -9.36 2.83
CA TYR A 441 9.48 -10.39 1.93
C TYR A 441 9.94 -11.67 2.66
N ILE A 442 10.47 -11.54 3.89
CA ILE A 442 10.84 -12.68 4.72
C ILE A 442 9.60 -13.48 5.16
N LEU A 443 8.57 -12.79 5.67
CA LEU A 443 7.33 -13.44 6.11
C LEU A 443 6.49 -13.98 4.94
N MET A 444 6.65 -13.43 3.74
CA MET A 444 5.93 -13.86 2.55
C MET A 444 6.21 -15.33 2.23
N ILE A 445 7.43 -15.82 2.45
CA ILE A 445 7.79 -17.22 2.13
C ILE A 445 6.88 -18.19 2.91
N GLY A 446 6.79 -18.02 4.23
CA GLY A 446 5.97 -18.87 5.08
C GLY A 446 4.48 -18.68 4.83
N THR A 447 4.04 -17.43 4.77
CA THR A 447 2.62 -17.08 4.60
C THR A 447 2.07 -17.56 3.27
N MET A 448 2.75 -17.27 2.17
CA MET A 448 2.28 -17.59 0.82
C MET A 448 2.25 -19.10 0.60
N THR A 449 3.26 -19.82 1.10
CA THR A 449 3.29 -21.29 1.05
C THR A 449 2.13 -21.88 1.86
N GLY A 450 1.94 -21.40 3.11
CA GLY A 450 0.88 -21.86 3.99
C GLY A 450 -0.52 -21.58 3.44
N LEU A 451 -0.76 -20.36 2.92
CA LEU A 451 -2.05 -19.98 2.35
C LEU A 451 -2.34 -20.75 1.06
N THR A 452 -1.35 -20.94 0.19
CA THR A 452 -1.52 -21.72 -1.05
C THR A 452 -1.90 -23.17 -0.72
N ALA A 453 -1.18 -23.79 0.23
CA ALA A 453 -1.48 -25.14 0.69
C ALA A 453 -2.90 -25.25 1.30
N TYR A 454 -3.27 -24.30 2.16
CA TYR A 454 -4.59 -24.24 2.77
C TYR A 454 -5.70 -24.05 1.73
N THR A 455 -5.50 -23.16 0.76
CA THR A 455 -6.48 -22.84 -0.28
C THR A 455 -6.71 -24.04 -1.20
N LEU A 456 -5.66 -24.76 -1.57
CA LEU A 456 -5.78 -25.98 -2.38
C LEU A 456 -6.55 -27.08 -1.64
N ARG A 457 -6.31 -27.23 -0.33
CA ARG A 457 -7.10 -28.13 0.52
C ARG A 457 -8.56 -27.69 0.63
N LEU A 458 -8.83 -26.39 0.68
CA LEU A 458 -10.19 -25.85 0.75
C LEU A 458 -10.97 -26.03 -0.57
N LEU A 459 -10.29 -26.01 -1.72
CA LEU A 459 -10.92 -26.07 -3.05
C LEU A 459 -11.05 -27.49 -3.62
N PHE A 460 -10.14 -28.40 -3.26
CA PHE A 460 -10.05 -29.75 -3.82
C PHE A 460 -9.98 -30.87 -2.77
N GLY A 461 -9.94 -30.52 -1.48
CA GLY A 461 -10.08 -31.46 -0.36
C GLY A 461 -11.54 -31.57 0.04
#